data_AF-A0A3D5X671-F1
#
_entry.id   AF-A0A3D5X671-F1
#
_cell.length_a   1.000
_cell.length_b   1.000
_cell.length_c   1.000
_cell.angle_alpha   90.00
_cell.angle_beta   90.00
_cell.angle_gamma   90.00
#
_symmetry.space_group_name_H-M   'P 1'
#
loop_
_entity.id
_entity.type
_entity.pdbx_description
1 polymer ?
#
loop_
_entity_poly.entity_id
_entity_poly.type
_entity_poly.pdbx_seq_one_letter_code
_entity_poly.pdbx_strand_id
1 'polypeptide(L)'
;TFIKNRLKLAWDLLTDKGTIWIHIGEDGLHYLKTLLDEIFGEEHFVGTLPRKTREGKNDVPFNFSQDFDFILVYSRANEKDKVLNRAV
;
A
#
# COMPACT_ATOMS: atom_id res chain seq x y z
N THR A 1 2.12 15.63 12.81
CA THR A 1 2.23 14.57 11.78
C THR A 1 0.98 14.57 10.93
N PHE A 2 1.04 15.00 9.66
CA PHE A 2 -0.16 15.22 8.82
C PHE A 2 -0.93 13.92 8.52
N ILE A 3 -0.24 12.85 8.13
CA ILE A 3 -0.89 11.63 7.65
C ILE A 3 -1.22 10.62 8.77
N LYS A 4 -0.40 10.54 9.84
CA LYS A 4 -0.57 9.58 10.95
C LYS A 4 -1.97 9.61 11.57
N ASN A 5 -2.50 10.80 11.87
CA ASN A 5 -3.82 10.92 12.50
C ASN A 5 -4.95 10.49 11.56
N ARG A 6 -4.80 10.75 10.24
CA ARG A 6 -5.78 10.34 9.22
C ARG A 6 -5.78 8.84 9.02
N LEU A 7 -4.61 8.21 9.01
CA LEU A 7 -4.47 6.76 8.87
C LEU A 7 -5.06 6.02 10.07
N LYS A 8 -4.78 6.49 11.30
CA LYS A 8 -5.42 5.95 12.52
C LYS A 8 -6.94 5.97 12.43
N LEU A 9 -7.51 7.13 12.11
CA LEU A 9 -8.96 7.26 11.96
C LEU A 9 -9.51 6.38 10.82
N ALA A 10 -8.81 6.29 9.69
CA ALA A 10 -9.22 5.44 8.58
C ALA A 10 -9.25 3.96 8.98
N TRP A 11 -8.30 3.50 9.81
CA TRP A 11 -8.29 2.14 10.35
C TRP A 11 -9.44 1.89 11.31
N ASP A 12 -9.69 2.84 12.23
CA ASP A 12 -10.77 2.72 13.21
C ASP A 12 -12.15 2.62 12.53
N LEU A 13 -12.33 3.34 11.43
CA LEU A 13 -13.57 3.34 10.64
C LEU A 13 -13.69 2.16 9.65
N LEU A 14 -12.61 1.44 9.39
CA LEU A 14 -12.61 0.33 8.44
C LEU A 14 -13.37 -0.87 9.02
N THR A 15 -14.26 -1.48 8.24
CA THR A 15 -14.96 -2.69 8.66
C THR A 15 -13.99 -3.85 8.89
N ASP A 16 -14.38 -4.87 9.67
CA ASP A 16 -13.54 -6.03 9.99
C ASP A 16 -13.06 -6.81 8.76
N LYS A 17 -13.72 -6.62 7.61
CA LYS A 17 -13.36 -7.24 6.32
C LYS A 17 -12.96 -6.21 5.26
N GLY A 18 -12.74 -4.96 5.68
CA GLY A 18 -12.38 -3.87 4.81
C GLY A 18 -10.90 -3.92 4.41
N THR A 19 -10.60 -3.27 3.28
CA THR A 19 -9.25 -3.10 2.79
C THR A 19 -8.94 -1.62 2.56
N ILE A 20 -7.68 -1.25 2.76
CA ILE A 20 -7.16 0.09 2.50
C ILE A 20 -6.10 -0.02 1.41
N TRP A 21 -6.21 0.85 0.42
CA TRP A 21 -5.33 0.92 -0.74
C TRP A 21 -4.77 2.33 -0.83
N ILE A 22 -3.46 2.49 -0.71
CA ILE A 22 -2.82 3.80 -0.67
C ILE A 22 -1.81 3.89 -1.80
N HIS A 23 -2.08 4.78 -2.75
CA HIS A 23 -1.16 5.13 -3.83
C HIS A 23 -0.06 6.05 -3.30
N ILE A 24 1.19 5.75 -3.65
CA ILE A 24 2.38 6.50 -3.21
C ILE A 24 3.50 6.39 -4.25
N GLY A 25 4.30 7.45 -4.36
CA GLY A 25 5.55 7.42 -5.11
C GLY A 25 6.65 6.63 -4.40
N GLU A 26 7.79 6.48 -5.07
CA GLU A 26 8.98 5.84 -4.51
C GLU A 26 9.53 6.59 -3.28
N ASP A 27 9.53 7.93 -3.36
CA ASP A 27 10.06 8.86 -2.35
C ASP A 27 9.47 8.65 -0.94
N GLY A 28 8.18 8.30 -0.88
CA GLY A 28 7.45 8.08 0.36
C GLY A 28 7.22 6.62 0.71
N LEU A 29 7.53 5.66 -0.19
CA LEU A 29 7.07 4.28 -0.08
C LEU A 29 7.48 3.63 1.24
N HIS A 30 8.77 3.62 1.54
CA HIS A 30 9.30 2.92 2.71
C HIS A 30 8.89 3.59 4.02
N TYR A 31 8.90 4.93 4.06
CA TYR A 31 8.45 5.69 5.23
C TYR A 31 6.96 5.46 5.52
N LEU A 32 6.13 5.46 4.47
CA LEU A 32 4.71 5.18 4.60
C LEU A 32 4.49 3.73 5.02
N LYS A 33 5.19 2.76 4.42
CA LYS A 33 5.09 1.34 4.80
C LYS A 33 5.36 1.12 6.29
N THR A 34 6.47 1.66 6.80
CA THR A 34 6.80 1.55 8.24
C THR A 34 5.76 2.22 9.12
N LEU A 35 5.22 3.37 8.70
CA LEU A 35 4.15 4.04 9.45
C LEU A 35 2.84 3.24 9.44
N LEU A 36 2.50 2.61 8.31
CA LEU A 36 1.30 1.78 8.20
C LEU A 36 1.45 0.51 9.04
N ASP A 37 2.63 -0.10 9.09
CA ASP A 37 2.89 -1.24 9.99
C ASP A 37 2.72 -0.85 11.47
N GLU A 38 3.21 0.34 11.86
CA GLU A 38 3.03 0.86 13.24
C GLU A 38 1.54 1.08 13.60
N ILE A 39 0.70 1.46 12.63
CA ILE A 39 -0.70 1.82 12.87
C ILE A 39 -1.65 0.63 12.69
N PHE A 40 -1.45 -0.15 11.63
CA PHE A 40 -2.36 -1.22 11.21
C PHE A 40 -1.90 -2.59 11.67
N GLY A 41 -0.60 -2.79 11.97
CA GLY A 41 0.01 -4.11 12.19
C GLY A 41 0.60 -4.69 10.90
N GLU A 42 1.76 -5.34 11.00
CA GLU A 42 2.44 -5.97 9.87
C GLU A 42 1.69 -7.19 9.33
N GLU A 43 0.94 -7.88 10.20
CA GLU A 43 0.08 -9.01 9.88
C GLU A 43 -1.09 -8.65 8.97
N HIS A 44 -1.44 -7.36 8.94
CA HIS A 44 -2.51 -6.82 8.11
C HIS A 44 -2.01 -6.39 6.72
N PHE A 45 -0.70 -6.47 6.46
CA PHE A 45 -0.13 -6.15 5.16
C PHE A 45 -0.45 -7.26 4.14
N VAL A 46 -1.03 -6.86 3.00
CA VAL A 46 -1.39 -7.78 1.91
C VAL A 46 -0.32 -7.80 0.84
N GLY A 47 0.20 -6.63 0.46
CA GLY A 47 1.18 -6.53 -0.61
C GLY A 47 1.41 -5.12 -1.12
N THR A 48 2.39 -4.99 -2.00
CA THR A 48 2.69 -3.78 -2.76
C THR A 48 2.45 -4.05 -4.23
N LEU A 49 1.55 -3.31 -4.86
CA LEU A 49 1.29 -3.42 -6.28
C LEU A 49 2.09 -2.34 -7.03
N PRO A 50 3.00 -2.73 -7.94
CA PRO A 50 3.64 -1.77 -8.82
C PRO A 50 2.63 -1.35 -9.89
N ARG A 51 2.51 -0.05 -10.12
CA ARG A 51 1.75 0.50 -11.24
C ARG A 51 2.72 1.22 -12.17
N LYS A 52 2.75 0.76 -13.41
CA LYS A 52 3.55 1.38 -14.47
C LYS A 52 2.99 2.76 -14.79
N THR A 53 3.81 3.80 -14.68
CA THR A 53 3.44 5.19 -14.95
C THR A 53 3.96 5.67 -16.30
N ARG A 54 5.04 5.06 -16.80
CA ARG A 54 5.65 5.40 -18.09
C ARG A 54 6.37 4.21 -18.74
N GLU A 55 6.70 4.36 -20.01
CA GLU A 55 7.65 3.50 -20.71
C GLU A 55 9.08 3.92 -20.37
N GLY A 56 9.99 2.95 -20.33
CA GLY A 56 11.39 3.18 -19.98
C GLY A 56 12.09 4.13 -20.93
N LYS A 57 12.95 4.97 -20.38
CA LYS A 57 13.75 5.95 -21.13
C LYS A 57 15.23 5.71 -20.89
N ASN A 58 16.03 5.97 -21.93
CA ASN A 58 17.49 5.86 -21.85
C ASN A 58 18.14 7.17 -21.33
N ASP A 59 17.44 8.31 -21.45
CA ASP A 59 17.87 9.61 -20.94
C ASP A 59 17.32 9.82 -19.53
N VAL A 60 17.91 9.11 -18.57
CA VAL A 60 17.49 9.12 -17.16
C VAL A 60 18.70 9.13 -16.22
N PRO A 61 18.56 9.71 -15.01
CA PRO A 61 19.62 9.69 -14.02
C PRO A 61 20.11 8.26 -13.75
N PHE A 62 21.43 8.11 -13.60
CA PHE A 62 22.09 6.82 -13.30
C PHE A 62 21.81 5.70 -14.31
N ASN A 63 21.30 6.01 -15.51
CA ASN A 63 20.81 5.03 -16.48
C ASN A 63 19.77 4.07 -15.88
N PHE A 64 19.03 4.52 -14.86
CA PHE A 64 17.98 3.75 -14.19
C PHE A 64 16.65 4.48 -14.28
N SER A 65 15.73 3.92 -15.08
CA SER A 65 14.42 4.54 -15.31
C SER A 65 13.44 4.10 -14.22
N GLN A 66 13.06 5.03 -13.33
CA GLN A 66 11.98 4.80 -12.38
C GLN A 66 10.62 4.93 -13.09
N ASP A 67 10.06 3.79 -13.48
CA ASP A 67 8.87 3.73 -14.34
C ASP A 67 7.59 3.34 -13.60
N PHE A 68 7.68 3.17 -12.29
CA PHE A 68 6.60 2.68 -11.44
C PHE A 68 6.35 3.61 -10.26
N ASP A 69 5.08 3.73 -9.91
CA ASP A 69 4.62 4.08 -8.58
C ASP A 69 3.99 2.85 -7.91
N PHE A 70 3.53 3.01 -6.68
CA PHE A 70 3.18 1.88 -5.83
C PHE A 70 1.82 2.06 -5.18
N ILE A 71 1.14 0.95 -4.96
CA ILE A 71 -0.07 0.90 -4.14
C ILE A 71 0.20 -0.07 -2.98
N LEU A 72 0.19 0.45 -1.75
CA LEU A 72 0.25 -0.35 -0.53
C LEU A 72 -1.15 -0.83 -0.18
N VAL A 73 -1.28 -2.12 0.08
CA VAL A 73 -2.56 -2.76 0.39
C VAL A 73 -2.52 -3.37 1.79
N TYR A 74 -3.50 -3.01 2.61
CA TYR A 74 -3.74 -3.56 3.94
C TYR A 74 -5.18 -4.06 4.05
N SER A 75 -5.39 -5.08 4.88
CA SER A 75 -6.69 -5.69 5.12
C SER A 75 -6.90 -5.90 6.61
N ARG A 76 -8.06 -5.52 7.13
CA ARG A 76 -8.46 -5.84 8.51
C ARG A 76 -8.98 -7.28 8.65
N ALA A 77 -9.30 -7.91 7.51
CA ALA A 77 -9.66 -9.32 7.47
C ALA A 77 -8.45 -10.18 7.85
N ASN A 78 -8.72 -11.28 8.55
CA ASN A 78 -7.71 -12.29 8.87
C ASN A 78 -7.44 -13.16 7.65
N GLU A 79 -6.29 -13.82 7.61
CA GLU A 79 -5.95 -14.81 6.56
C GLU A 79 -7.01 -15.92 6.42
N LYS A 80 -7.72 -16.23 7.51
CA LYS A 80 -8.79 -17.23 7.56
C LYS A 80 -10.13 -16.73 7.04
N ASP A 81 -10.31 -15.42 6.89
CA ASP A 81 -11.53 -14.86 6.34
C ASP A 81 -11.59 -15.17 4.84
N LYS A 82 -12.71 -15.77 4.40
CA LYS A 82 -12.91 -16.14 2.99
C LYS A 82 -12.62 -14.95 2.08
N VAL A 83 -11.76 -15.15 1.09
CA VAL A 83 -11.52 -14.20 0.00
C VAL A 83 -12.87 -13.87 -0.63
N LEU A 84 -13.30 -12.61 -0.52
CA LEU A 84 -14.51 -12.10 -1.15
C LEU A 84 -14.50 -12.51 -2.64
N ASN A 85 -15.46 -13.35 -3.03
CA ASN A 85 -15.77 -13.73 -4.41
C ASN A 85 -14.68 -14.46 -5.23
N ARG A 86 -13.75 -15.20 -4.60
CA ARG A 86 -12.94 -16.18 -5.35
C ARG A 86 -13.69 -17.51 -5.47
N ALA A 87 -14.55 -17.64 -6.47
CA ALA A 87 -14.88 -18.95 -7.02
C ALA A 87 -13.67 -19.38 -7.87
N VAL A 88 -12.97 -20.43 -7.44
CA VAL A 88 -12.01 -21.13 -8.30
C VAL A 88 -12.80 -22.04 -9.23
#